data_AF-A0A0S8BVE5-F1
#
_entry.id   AF-A0A0S8BVE5-F1
#
_cell.length_a   1.000
_cell.length_b   1.000
_cell.length_c   1.000
_cell.angle_alpha   90.00
_cell.angle_beta   90.00
_cell.angle_gamma   90.00
#
_symmetry.space_group_name_H-M   'P 1'
#
loop_
_entity.id
_entity.type
_entity.pdbx_description
1 polymer ?
#
loop_
_entity_poly.entity_id
_entity_poly.type
_entity_poly.pdbx_seq_one_letter_code
_entity_poly.pdbx_strand_id
1 'polypeptide(L)'
;MRPIVLVGLFLLLGSLPTSAPADEATGTEVLDLLEASLAAGEGVPAQVLVARYLERYPRTSRIVELEVLADYFAGEYEAAAAGVAELREGSSANNLGALADVIVRTYETTKGYETFTHDNFEVRYSPGEDEILVPYAVDTLKAVASAIELELGVKMVSPVRLEIYPDADSLSQVSTLSVEAIRNTGTVALCKWGRLMIASPRALMHGYPWLDTIAHEYIHLVLTKATLDRAPVWLQEGLAKFLETRWRQDQPSLRHDPASSQLLHEALESNELLDFDQLHPSIALLPTQKLASLAFAQVSSFIAAYYEAFGAEGVQKSLDRIGGGQDAREALARVSGVSWKGLEKRWKKKLADEPRSPPARLLPRYLSGEATEQDELAGVELDRARDHLRLGDLLWTRSRPAAASVEYAKAHQVAPDDPVVASRYARSAIAGNRPRDALAPLMRTLSRYPTHAPALSSLATAQFRVSNFGPAREAAEQAIAQNPFDPQPHCILSKLPLPHAYHEEALCSRLGGLRE
;
A
#
# COMPACT_ATOMS: atom_id res chain seq x y z
N MET A 1 -53.88 -27.16 57.73
CA MET A 1 -54.64 -26.99 56.47
C MET A 1 -54.73 -25.50 56.18
N ARG A 2 -54.06 -25.02 55.13
CA ARG A 2 -54.07 -23.61 54.70
C ARG A 2 -55.34 -23.33 53.89
N PRO A 3 -56.01 -22.18 54.08
CA PRO A 3 -56.99 -21.69 53.11
C PRO A 3 -56.30 -20.90 52.00
N ILE A 4 -56.89 -21.00 50.82
CA ILE A 4 -56.52 -20.31 49.58
C ILE A 4 -56.94 -18.84 49.70
N VAL A 5 -56.02 -17.92 49.40
CA VAL A 5 -56.34 -16.50 49.17
C VAL A 5 -55.85 -16.14 47.76
N LEU A 6 -56.82 -15.82 46.89
CA LEU A 6 -56.63 -15.29 45.56
C LEU A 6 -56.27 -13.80 45.69
N VAL A 7 -55.07 -13.40 45.29
CA VAL A 7 -54.67 -11.98 45.23
C VAL A 7 -54.66 -11.55 43.76
N GLY A 8 -55.52 -10.59 43.43
CA GLY A 8 -55.63 -10.00 42.11
C GLY A 8 -54.39 -9.19 41.74
N LEU A 9 -53.93 -9.40 40.50
CA LEU A 9 -52.81 -8.71 39.88
C LEU A 9 -53.25 -7.31 39.42
N PHE A 10 -52.76 -6.25 40.06
CA PHE A 10 -52.87 -4.88 39.54
C PHE A 10 -51.67 -4.61 38.61
N LEU A 11 -51.94 -4.47 37.31
CA LEU A 11 -50.99 -4.00 36.31
C LEU A 11 -50.76 -2.49 36.48
N LEU A 12 -49.58 -2.11 36.98
CA LEU A 12 -49.05 -0.76 36.86
C LEU A 12 -48.42 -0.60 35.48
N LEU A 13 -49.17 0.03 34.56
CA LEU A 13 -48.65 0.53 33.30
C LEU A 13 -47.70 1.71 33.58
N GLY A 14 -46.40 1.41 33.63
CA GLY A 14 -45.36 2.44 33.61
C GLY A 14 -45.34 3.12 32.24
N SER A 15 -45.65 4.41 32.21
CA SER A 15 -45.51 5.28 31.04
C SER A 15 -44.03 5.38 30.64
N LEU A 16 -43.69 4.85 29.47
CA LEU A 16 -42.40 5.10 28.82
C LEU A 16 -42.28 6.61 28.52
N PRO A 17 -41.13 7.26 28.77
CA PRO A 17 -40.94 8.63 28.37
C PRO A 17 -40.95 8.70 26.83
N THR A 18 -41.91 9.47 26.29
CA THR A 18 -41.90 9.89 24.89
C THR A 18 -40.62 10.67 24.63
N SER A 19 -39.73 10.13 23.79
CA SER A 19 -38.62 10.88 23.23
C SER A 19 -39.18 12.13 22.55
N ALA A 20 -38.79 13.32 23.02
CA ALA A 20 -39.05 14.54 22.28
C ALA A 20 -38.50 14.36 20.85
N PRO A 21 -39.23 14.76 19.79
CA PRO A 21 -38.67 14.75 18.45
C PRO A 21 -37.40 15.60 18.47
N ALA A 22 -36.28 15.05 18.00
CA ALA A 22 -35.07 15.83 17.81
C ALA A 22 -35.41 17.01 16.89
N ASP A 23 -35.02 18.23 17.28
CA ASP A 23 -35.16 19.40 16.40
C ASP A 23 -34.53 19.07 15.04
N GLU A 24 -35.22 19.42 13.96
CA GLU A 24 -34.71 19.15 12.62
C GLU A 24 -33.47 20.00 12.34
N ALA A 25 -32.42 19.36 11.84
CA ALA A 25 -31.17 20.01 11.48
C ALA A 25 -31.39 21.15 10.47
N THR A 26 -30.79 22.30 10.75
CA THR A 26 -30.77 23.48 9.88
C THR A 26 -29.92 23.24 8.63
N GLY A 27 -30.14 24.02 7.57
CA GLY A 27 -29.33 23.94 6.34
C GLY A 27 -27.84 24.14 6.58
N THR A 28 -27.46 25.00 7.52
CA THR A 28 -26.05 25.20 7.91
C THR A 28 -25.46 23.95 8.55
N GLU A 29 -26.19 23.31 9.48
CA GLU A 29 -25.72 22.07 10.11
C GLU A 29 -25.55 20.92 9.10
N VAL A 30 -26.44 20.83 8.10
CA VAL A 30 -26.31 19.84 7.03
C VAL A 30 -25.08 20.11 6.16
N LEU A 31 -24.78 21.38 5.85
CA LEU A 31 -23.58 21.76 5.10
C LEU A 31 -22.30 21.50 5.88
N ASP A 32 -22.28 21.79 7.19
CA ASP A 32 -21.12 21.52 8.04
C ASP A 32 -20.83 20.00 8.10
N LEU A 33 -21.88 19.17 8.22
CA LEU A 33 -21.75 17.71 8.16
C LEU A 33 -21.27 17.22 6.78
N LEU A 34 -21.73 17.85 5.70
CA LEU A 34 -21.33 17.53 4.34
C LEU A 34 -19.85 17.83 4.12
N GLU A 35 -19.38 19.00 4.51
CA GLU A 35 -17.97 19.38 4.42
C GLU A 35 -17.09 18.49 5.31
N ALA A 36 -17.55 18.12 6.50
CA ALA A 36 -16.86 17.15 7.35
C ALA A 36 -16.80 15.75 6.73
N SER A 37 -17.87 15.30 6.06
CA SER A 37 -17.91 14.02 5.36
C SER A 37 -16.92 14.00 4.20
N LEU A 38 -16.88 15.08 3.40
CA LEU A 38 -15.89 15.24 2.33
C LEU A 38 -14.47 15.31 2.87
N ALA A 39 -14.22 16.02 3.97
CA ALA A 39 -12.89 16.03 4.62
C ALA A 39 -12.45 14.64 5.09
N ALA A 40 -13.39 13.81 5.56
CA ALA A 40 -13.13 12.41 5.91
C ALA A 40 -13.01 11.46 4.69
N GLY A 41 -13.15 11.97 3.45
CA GLY A 41 -13.12 11.17 2.23
C GLY A 41 -14.41 10.37 1.98
N GLU A 42 -15.51 10.67 2.69
CA GLU A 42 -16.74 9.87 2.66
C GLU A 42 -17.76 10.40 1.64
N GLY A 43 -17.63 9.94 0.39
CA GLY A 43 -18.51 10.34 -0.71
C GLY A 43 -19.97 9.91 -0.58
N VAL A 44 -20.25 8.67 -0.18
CA VAL A 44 -21.62 8.17 -0.04
C VAL A 44 -22.41 8.92 1.05
N PRO A 45 -21.89 9.11 2.28
CA PRO A 45 -22.51 10.01 3.25
C PRO A 45 -22.68 11.45 2.73
N ALA A 46 -21.72 11.98 2.00
CA ALA A 46 -21.81 13.31 1.39
C ALA A 46 -23.00 13.39 0.40
N GLN A 47 -23.20 12.39 -0.47
CA GLN A 47 -24.34 12.35 -1.40
C GLN A 47 -25.68 12.36 -0.66
N VAL A 48 -25.80 11.61 0.44
CA VAL A 48 -27.02 11.60 1.27
C VAL A 48 -27.28 12.99 1.88
N LEU A 49 -26.25 13.67 2.35
CA LEU A 49 -26.37 15.00 2.95
C LEU A 49 -26.74 16.07 1.91
N VAL A 50 -26.17 15.97 0.70
CA VAL A 50 -26.55 16.82 -0.44
C VAL A 50 -28.03 16.63 -0.81
N ALA A 51 -28.48 15.38 -0.96
CA ALA A 51 -29.87 15.09 -1.27
C ALA A 51 -30.83 15.66 -0.20
N ARG A 52 -30.50 15.47 1.08
CA ARG A 52 -31.26 16.02 2.21
C ARG A 52 -31.28 17.56 2.20
N TYR A 53 -30.19 18.22 1.84
CA TYR A 53 -30.15 19.67 1.71
C TYR A 53 -31.10 20.16 0.61
N LEU A 54 -31.07 19.50 -0.55
CA LEU A 54 -31.87 19.86 -1.72
C LEU A 54 -33.39 19.66 -1.57
N GLU A 55 -33.82 18.87 -0.58
CA GLU A 55 -35.26 18.76 -0.25
C GLU A 55 -35.88 20.09 0.19
N ARG A 56 -35.07 21.02 0.73
CA ARG A 56 -35.57 22.23 1.40
C ARG A 56 -34.87 23.51 0.99
N TYR A 57 -33.69 23.42 0.39
CA TYR A 57 -32.85 24.56 0.06
C TYR A 57 -32.51 24.59 -1.43
N PRO A 58 -32.26 25.78 -2.01
CA PRO A 58 -32.01 25.92 -3.43
C PRO A 58 -30.66 25.31 -3.85
N ARG A 59 -30.64 24.70 -5.04
CA ARG A 59 -29.43 24.22 -5.73
C ARG A 59 -28.62 25.40 -6.29
N THR A 60 -27.76 25.98 -5.47
CA THR A 60 -26.84 27.06 -5.89
C THR A 60 -25.59 26.48 -6.55
N SER A 61 -24.78 27.32 -7.21
CA SER A 61 -23.49 26.88 -7.79
C SER A 61 -22.58 26.21 -6.76
N ARG A 62 -22.58 26.68 -5.50
CA ARG A 62 -21.85 26.05 -4.40
C ARG A 62 -22.36 24.63 -4.11
N ILE A 63 -23.67 24.39 -4.20
CA ILE A 63 -24.22 23.04 -4.01
C ILE A 63 -23.82 22.14 -5.17
N VAL A 64 -23.77 22.65 -6.40
CA VAL A 64 -23.26 21.89 -7.55
C VAL A 64 -21.78 21.50 -7.37
N GLU A 65 -20.95 22.38 -6.80
CA GLU A 65 -19.58 22.01 -6.43
C GLU A 65 -19.53 20.85 -5.43
N LEU A 66 -20.40 20.88 -4.41
CA LEU A 66 -20.45 19.85 -3.38
C LEU A 66 -21.04 18.53 -3.91
N GLU A 67 -22.02 18.58 -4.81
CA GLU A 67 -22.52 17.44 -5.59
C GLU A 67 -21.37 16.78 -6.36
N VAL A 68 -20.62 17.56 -7.15
CA VAL A 68 -19.47 17.06 -7.93
C VAL A 68 -18.45 16.36 -7.04
N LEU A 69 -18.12 16.94 -5.89
CA LEU A 69 -17.17 16.33 -4.94
C LEU A 69 -17.74 15.05 -4.30
N ALA A 70 -19.02 15.06 -3.92
CA ALA A 70 -19.68 13.90 -3.34
C ALA A 70 -19.71 12.73 -4.34
N ASP A 71 -20.10 12.99 -5.58
CA ASP A 71 -20.11 12.00 -6.67
C ASP A 71 -18.70 11.49 -6.97
N TYR A 72 -17.71 12.39 -7.04
CA TYR A 72 -16.32 11.99 -7.28
C TYR A 72 -15.78 11.07 -6.18
N PHE A 73 -16.05 11.38 -4.92
CA PHE A 73 -15.58 10.57 -3.79
C PHE A 73 -16.38 9.27 -3.69
N ALA A 74 -17.66 9.30 -4.08
CA ALA A 74 -18.52 8.12 -4.17
C ALA A 74 -18.20 7.25 -5.40
N GLY A 75 -17.32 7.69 -6.31
CA GLY A 75 -16.90 6.91 -7.48
C GLY A 75 -17.84 7.00 -8.67
N GLU A 76 -18.80 7.93 -8.63
CA GLU A 76 -19.73 8.25 -9.71
C GLU A 76 -19.10 9.25 -10.68
N TYR A 77 -18.01 8.82 -11.34
CA TYR A 77 -17.14 9.72 -12.11
C TYR A 77 -17.83 10.36 -13.32
N GLU A 78 -18.78 9.67 -13.95
CA GLU A 78 -19.56 10.24 -15.05
C GLU A 78 -20.43 11.41 -14.56
N ALA A 79 -21.13 11.22 -13.43
CA ALA A 79 -21.94 12.26 -12.81
C ALA A 79 -21.08 13.46 -12.37
N ALA A 80 -19.94 13.19 -11.72
CA ALA A 80 -18.99 14.23 -11.32
C ALA A 80 -18.46 15.02 -12.54
N ALA A 81 -18.11 14.34 -13.64
CA ALA A 81 -17.65 14.99 -14.87
C ALA A 81 -18.75 15.83 -15.54
N ALA A 82 -20.00 15.35 -15.52
CA ALA A 82 -21.16 16.10 -16.01
C ALA A 82 -21.40 17.37 -15.17
N GLY A 83 -21.31 17.28 -13.84
CA GLY A 83 -21.41 18.45 -12.96
C GLY A 83 -20.26 19.46 -13.15
N VAL A 84 -19.04 18.99 -13.45
CA VAL A 84 -17.93 19.88 -13.87
C VAL A 84 -18.26 20.60 -15.17
N ALA A 85 -18.89 19.94 -16.15
CA ALA A 85 -19.32 20.59 -17.39
C ALA A 85 -20.38 21.67 -17.13
N GLU A 86 -21.37 21.39 -16.29
CA GLU A 86 -22.39 22.36 -15.85
C GLU A 86 -21.74 23.61 -15.21
N LEU A 87 -20.80 23.40 -14.30
CA LEU A 87 -20.07 24.48 -13.62
C LEU A 87 -19.22 25.33 -14.57
N ARG A 88 -18.76 24.77 -15.70
CA ARG A 88 -17.97 25.49 -16.73
C ARG A 88 -18.85 26.30 -17.67
N GLU A 89 -20.08 25.87 -17.91
CA GLU A 89 -21.07 26.63 -18.68
C GLU A 89 -21.64 27.81 -17.87
N GLY A 90 -21.72 27.65 -16.55
CA GLY A 90 -22.12 28.71 -15.63
C GLY A 90 -21.11 29.87 -15.59
N SER A 91 -21.62 31.10 -15.47
CA SER A 91 -20.80 32.32 -15.39
C SER A 91 -20.24 32.60 -13.99
N SER A 92 -20.54 31.75 -13.02
CA SER A 92 -20.10 31.86 -11.63
C SER A 92 -18.71 31.23 -11.46
N ALA A 93 -17.79 31.96 -10.81
CA ALA A 93 -16.52 31.39 -10.37
C ALA A 93 -16.76 30.15 -9.51
N ASN A 94 -16.07 29.05 -9.82
CA ASN A 94 -16.09 27.83 -9.01
C ASN A 94 -14.75 27.57 -8.33
N ASN A 95 -14.77 26.85 -7.22
CA ASN A 95 -13.61 26.61 -6.36
C ASN A 95 -12.84 25.31 -6.68
N LEU A 96 -13.27 24.55 -7.70
CA LEU A 96 -12.65 23.24 -8.01
C LEU A 96 -11.23 23.40 -8.60
N GLY A 97 -10.95 24.50 -9.30
CA GLY A 97 -9.62 24.77 -9.85
C GLY A 97 -9.08 23.59 -10.68
N ALA A 98 -7.84 23.17 -10.41
CA ALA A 98 -7.20 22.04 -11.10
C ALA A 98 -7.87 20.68 -10.83
N LEU A 99 -8.66 20.55 -9.76
CA LEU A 99 -9.38 19.31 -9.45
C LEU A 99 -10.46 19.01 -10.50
N ALA A 100 -11.08 20.04 -11.10
CA ALA A 100 -12.07 19.85 -12.16
C ALA A 100 -11.48 19.07 -13.35
N ASP A 101 -10.23 19.36 -13.74
CA ASP A 101 -9.57 18.62 -14.81
C ASP A 101 -9.22 17.19 -14.40
N VAL A 102 -8.81 16.97 -13.15
CA VAL A 102 -8.56 15.62 -12.62
C VAL A 102 -9.83 14.78 -12.62
N ILE A 103 -10.98 15.35 -12.24
CA ILE A 103 -12.28 14.65 -12.24
C ILE A 103 -12.63 14.17 -13.66
N VAL A 104 -12.55 15.08 -14.64
CA VAL A 104 -12.83 14.74 -16.05
C VAL A 104 -11.86 13.68 -16.57
N ARG A 105 -10.55 13.83 -16.29
CA ARG A 105 -9.56 12.82 -16.68
C ARG A 105 -9.76 11.49 -16.00
N THR A 106 -10.21 11.48 -14.73
CA THR A 106 -10.53 10.24 -14.01
C THR A 106 -11.63 9.49 -14.75
N TYR A 107 -12.75 10.17 -15.05
CA TYR A 107 -13.82 9.57 -15.85
C TYR A 107 -13.31 9.02 -17.20
N GLU A 108 -12.57 9.83 -17.97
CA GLU A 108 -12.06 9.40 -19.29
C GLU A 108 -11.10 8.21 -19.21
N THR A 109 -10.28 8.15 -18.17
CA THR A 109 -9.30 7.07 -17.94
C THR A 109 -9.99 5.78 -17.49
N THR A 110 -11.04 5.87 -16.67
CA THR A 110 -11.66 4.72 -16.02
C THR A 110 -13.01 4.29 -16.61
N LYS A 111 -13.55 5.00 -17.61
CA LYS A 111 -14.88 4.68 -18.21
C LYS A 111 -15.00 3.26 -18.77
N GLY A 112 -13.88 2.60 -19.07
CA GLY A 112 -13.84 1.21 -19.55
C GLY A 112 -13.48 0.18 -18.47
N TYR A 113 -13.36 0.59 -17.20
CA TYR A 113 -12.96 -0.31 -16.12
C TYR A 113 -14.12 -1.20 -15.71
N GLU A 114 -13.79 -2.44 -15.34
CA GLU A 114 -14.71 -3.34 -14.68
C GLU A 114 -14.65 -3.13 -13.16
N THR A 115 -15.75 -3.46 -12.47
CA THR A 115 -15.84 -3.38 -11.01
C THR A 115 -16.20 -4.74 -10.46
N PHE A 116 -15.38 -5.24 -9.55
CA PHE A 116 -15.70 -6.36 -8.69
C PHE A 116 -16.12 -5.85 -7.32
N THR A 117 -17.24 -6.35 -6.79
CA THR A 117 -17.78 -5.93 -5.48
C THR A 117 -17.95 -7.13 -4.55
N HIS A 118 -17.53 -6.97 -3.29
CA HIS A 118 -17.78 -7.94 -2.22
C HIS A 118 -17.93 -7.20 -0.88
N ASP A 119 -19.07 -7.39 -0.20
CA ASP A 119 -19.44 -6.63 1.00
C ASP A 119 -19.35 -5.10 0.75
N ASN A 120 -18.48 -4.39 1.46
CA ASN A 120 -18.21 -2.97 1.25
C ASN A 120 -16.92 -2.70 0.45
N PHE A 121 -16.32 -3.70 -0.20
CA PHE A 121 -15.13 -3.54 -1.03
C PHE A 121 -15.49 -3.46 -2.51
N GLU A 122 -14.90 -2.48 -3.19
CA GLU A 122 -14.97 -2.31 -4.64
C GLU A 122 -13.54 -2.35 -5.21
N VAL A 123 -13.28 -3.25 -6.15
CA VAL A 123 -12.01 -3.30 -6.90
C VAL A 123 -12.32 -2.95 -8.35
N ARG A 124 -11.81 -1.80 -8.81
CA ARG A 124 -11.94 -1.35 -10.20
C ARG A 124 -10.64 -1.56 -10.96
N TYR A 125 -10.71 -2.13 -12.15
CA TYR A 125 -9.53 -2.50 -12.93
C TYR A 125 -9.80 -2.41 -14.43
N SER A 126 -8.74 -2.21 -15.21
CA SER A 126 -8.82 -2.35 -16.67
C SER A 126 -9.02 -3.83 -17.02
N PRO A 127 -10.04 -4.20 -17.82
CA PRO A 127 -10.22 -5.58 -18.25
C PRO A 127 -9.02 -6.08 -19.06
N GLY A 128 -8.76 -7.39 -19.02
CA GLY A 128 -7.60 -8.00 -19.65
C GLY A 128 -6.55 -8.44 -18.63
N GLU A 129 -5.31 -7.98 -18.76
CA GLU A 129 -4.17 -8.50 -17.98
C GLU A 129 -4.33 -8.34 -16.46
N ASP A 130 -4.88 -7.22 -16.00
CA ASP A 130 -4.95 -6.87 -14.58
C ASP A 130 -6.07 -7.62 -13.80
N GLU A 131 -6.93 -8.35 -14.50
CA GLU A 131 -7.99 -9.17 -13.90
C GLU A 131 -7.44 -10.21 -12.91
N ILE A 132 -6.21 -10.71 -13.14
CA ILE A 132 -5.56 -11.70 -12.27
C ILE A 132 -5.32 -11.17 -10.85
N LEU A 133 -5.33 -9.86 -10.66
CA LEU A 133 -5.04 -9.19 -9.38
C LEU A 133 -6.24 -9.20 -8.44
N VAL A 134 -7.46 -9.26 -8.99
CA VAL A 134 -8.71 -9.02 -8.25
C VAL A 134 -8.88 -9.97 -7.07
N PRO A 135 -8.71 -11.31 -7.19
CA PRO A 135 -8.89 -12.20 -6.06
C PRO A 135 -7.93 -11.88 -4.89
N TYR A 136 -6.65 -11.69 -5.18
CA TYR A 136 -5.64 -11.36 -4.17
C TYR A 136 -5.90 -9.99 -3.53
N ALA A 137 -6.34 -9.00 -4.31
CA ALA A 137 -6.65 -7.66 -3.83
C ALA A 137 -7.83 -7.68 -2.83
N VAL A 138 -8.91 -8.38 -3.16
CA VAL A 138 -10.10 -8.49 -2.29
C VAL A 138 -9.77 -9.23 -1.00
N ASP A 139 -9.06 -10.35 -1.08
CA ASP A 139 -8.64 -11.09 0.11
C ASP A 139 -7.75 -10.25 1.02
N THR A 140 -6.84 -9.46 0.43
CA THR A 140 -5.98 -8.53 1.17
C THR A 140 -6.78 -7.40 1.82
N LEU A 141 -7.73 -6.79 1.10
CA LEU A 141 -8.61 -5.76 1.64
C LEU A 141 -9.42 -6.25 2.85
N LYS A 142 -9.95 -7.47 2.77
CA LYS A 142 -10.67 -8.11 3.88
C LYS A 142 -9.76 -8.35 5.09
N ALA A 143 -8.56 -8.88 4.85
CA ALA A 143 -7.59 -9.16 5.91
C ALA A 143 -7.09 -7.88 6.59
N VAL A 144 -6.74 -6.85 5.81
CA VAL A 144 -6.29 -5.56 6.37
C VAL A 144 -7.42 -4.86 7.11
N ALA A 145 -8.65 -4.87 6.61
CA ALA A 145 -9.78 -4.26 7.31
C ALA A 145 -9.98 -4.88 8.70
N SER A 146 -9.98 -6.21 8.79
CA SER A 146 -10.10 -6.90 10.08
C SER A 146 -8.92 -6.60 11.01
N ALA A 147 -7.70 -6.58 10.49
CA ALA A 147 -6.51 -6.39 11.31
C ALA A 147 -6.39 -4.93 11.82
N ILE A 148 -6.71 -3.96 10.97
CA ILE A 148 -6.61 -2.53 11.29
C ILE A 148 -7.80 -2.04 12.11
N GLU A 149 -9.01 -2.62 11.96
CA GLU A 149 -10.12 -2.36 12.88
C GLU A 149 -9.73 -2.74 14.32
N LEU A 150 -9.08 -3.90 14.50
CA LEU A 150 -8.58 -4.34 15.81
C LEU A 150 -7.46 -3.42 16.34
N GLU A 151 -6.56 -2.98 15.45
CA GLU A 151 -5.38 -2.20 15.83
C GLU A 151 -5.70 -0.73 16.14
N LEU A 152 -6.56 -0.09 15.35
CA LEU A 152 -6.86 1.34 15.44
C LEU A 152 -8.24 1.63 16.03
N GLY A 153 -9.12 0.63 16.19
CA GLY A 153 -10.46 0.83 16.72
C GLY A 153 -11.41 1.58 15.77
N VAL A 154 -11.03 1.72 14.49
CA VAL A 154 -11.80 2.45 13.48
C VAL A 154 -12.32 1.48 12.43
N LYS A 155 -13.64 1.45 12.27
CA LYS A 155 -14.32 0.61 11.29
C LYS A 155 -14.68 1.39 10.03
N MET A 156 -14.29 0.85 8.88
CA MET A 156 -14.72 1.36 7.58
C MET A 156 -16.10 0.81 7.23
N VAL A 157 -17.13 1.64 7.40
CA VAL A 157 -18.53 1.30 7.05
C VAL A 157 -18.86 1.69 5.61
N SER A 158 -18.35 2.83 5.16
CA SER A 158 -18.48 3.30 3.78
C SER A 158 -17.76 2.35 2.80
N PRO A 159 -18.15 2.34 1.51
CA PRO A 159 -17.44 1.57 0.50
C PRO A 159 -15.94 1.90 0.46
N VAL A 160 -15.11 0.88 0.44
CA VAL A 160 -13.66 0.98 0.29
C VAL A 160 -13.32 0.64 -1.15
N ARG A 161 -12.92 1.65 -1.91
CA ARG A 161 -12.60 1.51 -3.33
C ARG A 161 -11.11 1.41 -3.56
N LEU A 162 -10.69 0.31 -4.18
CA LEU A 162 -9.37 0.13 -4.76
C LEU A 162 -9.47 0.25 -6.28
N GLU A 163 -8.61 1.08 -6.87
CA GLU A 163 -8.50 1.23 -8.31
C GLU A 163 -7.10 0.85 -8.77
N ILE A 164 -7.04 -0.09 -9.71
CA ILE A 164 -5.78 -0.62 -10.26
C ILE A 164 -5.58 -0.05 -11.66
N TYR A 165 -4.52 0.75 -11.80
CA TYR A 165 -4.16 1.44 -13.04
C TYR A 165 -3.08 0.66 -13.79
N PRO A 166 -3.20 0.51 -15.12
CA PRO A 166 -2.30 -0.36 -15.89
C PRO A 166 -0.84 0.12 -15.90
N ASP A 167 -0.62 1.43 -15.79
CA ASP A 167 0.68 2.08 -15.95
C ASP A 167 0.78 3.41 -15.18
N ALA A 168 2.00 3.97 -15.17
CA ALA A 168 2.29 5.24 -14.50
C ALA A 168 1.61 6.46 -15.16
N ASP A 169 1.32 6.40 -16.47
CA ASP A 169 0.63 7.50 -17.15
C ASP A 169 -0.81 7.59 -16.66
N SER A 170 -1.54 6.47 -16.68
CA SER A 170 -2.90 6.36 -16.16
C SER A 170 -2.99 6.81 -14.70
N LEU A 171 -2.05 6.39 -13.85
CA LEU A 171 -1.98 6.83 -12.45
C LEU A 171 -1.72 8.34 -12.33
N SER A 172 -0.95 8.94 -13.25
CA SER A 172 -0.71 10.39 -13.26
C SER A 172 -1.95 11.20 -13.67
N GLN A 173 -2.77 10.68 -14.60
CA GLN A 173 -3.97 11.39 -15.09
C GLN A 173 -5.03 11.59 -14.00
N VAL A 174 -5.10 10.62 -13.08
CA VAL A 174 -6.12 10.50 -12.02
C VAL A 174 -5.62 10.95 -10.65
N SER A 175 -4.40 11.46 -10.55
CA SER A 175 -3.78 11.89 -9.30
C SER A 175 -3.24 13.31 -9.36
N THR A 176 -2.61 13.76 -8.27
CA THR A 176 -1.86 15.02 -8.23
C THR A 176 -0.39 14.85 -8.61
N LEU A 177 0.04 13.66 -9.03
CA LEU A 177 1.42 13.35 -9.34
C LEU A 177 1.65 13.36 -10.85
N SER A 178 2.78 13.92 -11.29
CA SER A 178 3.25 13.73 -12.67
C SER A 178 3.95 12.39 -12.82
N VAL A 179 4.07 11.90 -14.06
CA VAL A 179 4.89 10.71 -14.38
C VAL A 179 6.33 10.88 -13.91
N GLU A 180 6.89 12.10 -13.99
CA GLU A 180 8.23 12.41 -13.49
C GLU A 180 8.32 12.28 -11.96
N ALA A 181 7.32 12.77 -11.21
CA ALA A 181 7.29 12.61 -9.75
C ALA A 181 7.19 11.13 -9.36
N ILE A 182 6.35 10.36 -10.05
CA ILE A 182 6.24 8.90 -9.91
C ILE A 182 7.59 8.23 -10.15
N ARG A 183 8.29 8.58 -11.23
CA ARG A 183 9.61 8.02 -11.58
C ARG A 183 10.69 8.39 -10.55
N ASN A 184 10.76 9.66 -10.15
CA ASN A 184 11.80 10.17 -9.26
C ASN A 184 11.72 9.59 -7.85
N THR A 185 10.50 9.31 -7.37
CA THR A 185 10.28 8.77 -6.01
C THR A 185 10.02 7.27 -5.96
N GLY A 186 9.66 6.65 -7.10
CA GLY A 186 9.25 5.25 -7.15
C GLY A 186 7.87 5.03 -6.50
N THR A 187 7.05 6.08 -6.44
CA THR A 187 5.68 6.03 -5.92
C THR A 187 4.80 5.24 -6.87
N VAL A 188 4.13 4.22 -6.35
CA VAL A 188 3.27 3.31 -7.13
C VAL A 188 1.84 3.28 -6.64
N ALA A 189 1.52 4.05 -5.61
CA ALA A 189 0.22 4.08 -4.99
C ALA A 189 -0.02 5.40 -4.26
N LEU A 190 -1.29 5.71 -4.02
CA LEU A 190 -1.74 6.83 -3.22
C LEU A 190 -3.17 6.59 -2.71
N CYS A 191 -3.48 7.17 -1.55
CA CYS A 191 -4.83 7.27 -1.02
C CYS A 191 -5.27 8.73 -1.05
N LYS A 192 -6.33 9.03 -1.82
CA LYS A 192 -6.87 10.39 -1.91
C LYS A 192 -8.32 10.35 -2.37
N TRP A 193 -9.11 11.33 -1.94
CA TRP A 193 -10.49 11.51 -2.38
C TRP A 193 -11.36 10.26 -2.16
N GLY A 194 -11.17 9.59 -1.01
CA GLY A 194 -11.99 8.44 -0.60
C GLY A 194 -11.63 7.10 -1.26
N ARG A 195 -10.51 7.00 -1.98
CA ARG A 195 -10.10 5.76 -2.67
C ARG A 195 -8.62 5.46 -2.56
N LEU A 196 -8.31 4.18 -2.71
CA LEU A 196 -6.97 3.63 -2.87
C LEU A 196 -6.67 3.54 -4.37
N MET A 197 -5.54 4.06 -4.80
CA MET A 197 -5.08 4.01 -6.19
C MET A 197 -3.74 3.30 -6.22
N ILE A 198 -3.59 2.27 -7.04
CA ILE A 198 -2.30 1.58 -7.24
C ILE A 198 -2.01 1.44 -8.73
N ALA A 199 -0.73 1.56 -9.12
CA ALA A 199 -0.27 1.07 -10.40
C ALA A 199 -0.18 -0.46 -10.36
N SER A 200 -0.61 -1.15 -11.42
CA SER A 200 -0.48 -2.60 -11.54
C SER A 200 0.98 -3.03 -11.31
N PRO A 201 1.25 -4.18 -10.66
CA PRO A 201 2.61 -4.68 -10.51
C PRO A 201 3.41 -4.76 -11.83
N ARG A 202 2.74 -4.96 -12.98
CA ARG A 202 3.39 -4.96 -14.30
C ARG A 202 3.85 -3.58 -14.79
N ALA A 203 3.42 -2.50 -14.13
CA ALA A 203 3.92 -1.16 -14.39
C ALA A 203 5.39 -1.00 -13.96
N LEU A 204 5.92 -1.93 -13.13
CA LEU A 204 7.33 -2.00 -12.77
C LEU A 204 8.00 -3.25 -13.35
N MET A 205 9.29 -3.15 -13.66
CA MET A 205 10.07 -4.24 -14.27
C MET A 205 10.00 -5.56 -13.50
N HIS A 206 10.03 -5.51 -12.16
CA HIS A 206 10.03 -6.69 -11.28
C HIS A 206 8.84 -6.74 -10.34
N GLY A 207 7.82 -5.92 -10.56
CA GLY A 207 6.77 -5.70 -9.57
C GLY A 207 7.26 -5.00 -8.30
N TYR A 208 6.45 -5.07 -7.25
CA TYR A 208 6.68 -4.46 -5.95
C TYR A 208 5.76 -5.13 -4.90
N PRO A 209 5.91 -4.89 -3.59
CA PRO A 209 5.08 -5.49 -2.53
C PRO A 209 3.60 -5.07 -2.55
N TRP A 210 2.89 -5.32 -3.64
CA TRP A 210 1.63 -4.67 -3.99
C TRP A 210 0.47 -5.00 -3.05
N LEU A 211 0.47 -6.20 -2.45
CA LEU A 211 -0.50 -6.55 -1.39
C LEU A 211 -0.24 -5.74 -0.12
N ASP A 212 1.03 -5.63 0.30
CA ASP A 212 1.39 -4.77 1.45
C ASP A 212 1.15 -3.28 1.09
N THR A 213 1.26 -2.89 -0.18
CA THR A 213 0.90 -1.53 -0.64
C THR A 213 -0.61 -1.28 -0.58
N ILE A 214 -1.46 -2.24 -0.94
CA ILE A 214 -2.92 -2.12 -0.72
C ILE A 214 -3.21 -1.92 0.78
N ALA A 215 -2.55 -2.69 1.64
CA ALA A 215 -2.69 -2.53 3.08
C ALA A 215 -2.23 -1.15 3.56
N HIS A 216 -1.11 -0.65 3.04
CA HIS A 216 -0.58 0.68 3.29
C HIS A 216 -1.61 1.79 2.94
N GLU A 217 -2.18 1.75 1.73
CA GLU A 217 -3.19 2.74 1.31
C GLU A 217 -4.51 2.61 2.09
N TYR A 218 -4.88 1.40 2.51
CA TYR A 218 -6.03 1.20 3.39
C TYR A 218 -5.82 1.90 4.74
N ILE A 219 -4.61 1.81 5.30
CA ILE A 219 -4.29 2.49 6.56
C ILE A 219 -4.39 4.01 6.39
N HIS A 220 -3.92 4.58 5.27
CA HIS A 220 -4.15 6.00 4.98
C HIS A 220 -5.63 6.36 5.01
N LEU A 221 -6.48 5.58 4.33
CA LEU A 221 -7.93 5.81 4.32
C LEU A 221 -8.52 5.81 5.74
N VAL A 222 -8.11 4.86 6.58
CA VAL A 222 -8.53 4.78 7.99
C VAL A 222 -8.04 6.00 8.78
N LEU A 223 -6.79 6.44 8.59
CA LEU A 223 -6.22 7.58 9.31
C LEU A 223 -6.86 8.91 8.91
N THR A 224 -7.15 9.11 7.62
CA THR A 224 -7.92 10.27 7.13
C THR A 224 -9.28 10.32 7.82
N LYS A 225 -9.98 9.19 7.91
CA LYS A 225 -11.27 9.13 8.63
C LYS A 225 -11.13 9.37 10.13
N ALA A 226 -10.18 8.70 10.77
CA ALA A 226 -9.94 8.79 12.22
C ALA A 226 -9.61 10.22 12.66
N THR A 227 -8.96 10.99 11.78
CA THR A 227 -8.44 12.32 12.12
C THR A 227 -9.10 13.46 11.38
N LEU A 228 -10.12 13.21 10.55
CA LEU A 228 -10.73 14.19 9.64
C LEU A 228 -9.66 14.89 8.77
N ASP A 229 -8.72 14.10 8.25
CA ASP A 229 -7.55 14.51 7.47
C ASP A 229 -6.60 15.50 8.18
N ARG A 230 -6.61 15.54 9.52
CA ARG A 230 -5.77 16.45 10.32
C ARG A 230 -4.40 15.85 10.68
N ALA A 231 -4.21 14.55 10.53
CA ALA A 231 -2.91 13.94 10.76
C ALA A 231 -1.88 14.44 9.73
N PRO A 232 -0.70 14.92 10.15
CA PRO A 232 0.33 15.35 9.21
C PRO A 232 0.93 14.17 8.45
N VAL A 233 1.44 14.45 7.25
CA VAL A 233 2.01 13.45 6.32
C VAL A 233 2.98 12.49 7.01
N TRP A 234 3.93 13.00 7.80
CA TRP A 234 4.93 12.16 8.47
C TRP A 234 4.31 11.14 9.43
N LEU A 235 3.20 11.48 10.10
CA LEU A 235 2.51 10.58 11.02
C LEU A 235 1.72 9.52 10.25
N GLN A 236 1.02 9.96 9.19
CA GLN A 236 0.27 9.04 8.33
C GLN A 236 1.20 7.99 7.71
N GLU A 237 2.29 8.44 7.10
CA GLU A 237 3.30 7.59 6.46
C GLU A 237 4.00 6.65 7.45
N GLY A 238 4.33 7.17 8.64
CA GLY A 238 4.95 6.36 9.69
C GLY A 238 4.05 5.23 10.19
N LEU A 239 2.77 5.52 10.42
CA LEU A 239 1.78 4.52 10.82
C LEU A 239 1.47 3.53 9.69
N ALA A 240 1.30 4.02 8.46
CA ALA A 240 1.05 3.17 7.30
C ALA A 240 2.22 2.20 7.07
N LYS A 241 3.47 2.67 7.09
CA LYS A 241 4.67 1.80 6.99
C LYS A 241 4.82 0.82 8.15
N PHE A 242 4.46 1.21 9.36
CA PHE A 242 4.54 0.34 10.53
C PHE A 242 3.47 -0.76 10.54
N LEU A 243 2.29 -0.47 9.97
CA LEU A 243 1.13 -1.37 9.99
C LEU A 243 0.91 -2.13 8.68
N GLU A 244 1.60 -1.81 7.57
CA GLU A 244 1.34 -2.40 6.24
C GLU A 244 1.51 -3.93 6.15
N THR A 245 2.19 -4.57 7.11
CA THR A 245 2.34 -6.03 7.17
C THR A 245 1.38 -6.70 8.16
N ARG A 246 0.65 -5.92 8.95
CA ARG A 246 -0.20 -6.38 10.07
C ARG A 246 -1.33 -7.31 9.64
N TRP A 247 -1.79 -7.20 8.39
CA TRP A 247 -2.85 -8.03 7.82
C TRP A 247 -2.48 -9.53 7.70
N ARG A 248 -1.18 -9.83 7.67
CA ARG A 248 -0.63 -11.19 7.54
C ARG A 248 0.33 -11.57 8.68
N GLN A 249 0.47 -10.71 9.68
CA GLN A 249 1.32 -10.92 10.85
C GLN A 249 0.49 -10.79 12.13
N ASP A 250 0.83 -11.59 13.13
CA ASP A 250 0.12 -11.57 14.41
C ASP A 250 0.32 -10.27 15.19
N GLN A 251 1.44 -9.58 14.97
CA GLN A 251 1.83 -8.36 15.67
C GLN A 251 2.24 -7.27 14.68
N PRO A 252 1.99 -5.98 15.00
CA PRO A 252 2.56 -4.86 14.26
C PRO A 252 4.08 -4.89 14.28
N SER A 253 4.70 -4.75 13.10
CA SER A 253 6.15 -4.66 13.01
C SER A 253 6.61 -3.97 11.73
N LEU A 254 7.78 -3.35 11.80
CA LEU A 254 8.46 -2.89 10.60
C LEU A 254 8.92 -4.09 9.78
N ARG A 255 8.72 -4.02 8.46
CA ARG A 255 9.35 -4.96 7.53
C ARG A 255 10.87 -4.91 7.73
N HIS A 256 11.50 -6.07 7.76
CA HIS A 256 12.94 -6.16 7.68
C HIS A 256 13.42 -5.62 6.32
N ASP A 257 14.14 -4.50 6.32
CA ASP A 257 14.73 -3.89 5.12
C ASP A 257 16.12 -3.35 5.45
N PRO A 258 17.17 -4.17 5.28
CA PRO A 258 18.55 -3.77 5.56
C PRO A 258 19.01 -2.50 4.84
N ALA A 259 18.59 -2.26 3.59
CA ALA A 259 18.99 -1.09 2.84
C ALA A 259 18.40 0.19 3.46
N SER A 260 17.11 0.17 3.80
CA SER A 260 16.44 1.29 4.48
C SER A 260 16.99 1.51 5.90
N SER A 261 17.24 0.44 6.65
CA SER A 261 17.89 0.53 7.97
C SER A 261 19.28 1.13 7.90
N GLN A 262 20.08 0.79 6.88
CA GLN A 262 21.40 1.35 6.67
C GLN A 262 21.34 2.85 6.38
N LEU A 263 20.45 3.28 5.46
CA LEU A 263 20.24 4.70 5.16
C LEU A 263 19.90 5.51 6.41
N LEU A 264 19.03 4.96 7.27
CA LEU A 264 18.61 5.61 8.50
C LEU A 264 19.76 5.74 9.52
N HIS A 265 20.55 4.68 9.71
CA HIS A 265 21.72 4.72 10.60
C HIS A 265 22.78 5.70 10.11
N GLU A 266 23.08 5.69 8.81
CA GLU A 266 24.02 6.63 8.19
C GLU A 266 23.56 8.08 8.42
N ALA A 267 22.29 8.39 8.16
CA ALA A 267 21.73 9.72 8.38
C ALA A 267 21.73 10.14 9.86
N LEU A 268 21.56 9.20 10.80
CA LEU A 268 21.68 9.50 12.23
C LEU A 268 23.13 9.87 12.59
N GLU A 269 24.11 9.12 12.10
CA GLU A 269 25.54 9.32 12.39
C GLU A 269 26.10 10.59 11.76
N SER A 270 25.68 10.91 10.54
CA SER A 270 26.06 12.14 9.84
C SER A 270 25.24 13.37 10.27
N ASN A 271 24.24 13.20 11.14
CA ASN A 271 23.28 14.24 11.54
C ASN A 271 22.54 14.86 10.33
N GLU A 272 22.13 14.00 9.39
CA GLU A 272 21.41 14.31 8.15
C GLU A 272 19.97 13.76 8.14
N LEU A 273 19.41 13.44 9.32
CA LEU A 273 17.98 13.13 9.43
C LEU A 273 17.14 14.32 8.95
N LEU A 274 16.04 14.00 8.28
CA LEU A 274 15.11 14.98 7.71
C LEU A 274 14.32 15.68 8.82
N ASP A 275 13.99 16.95 8.60
CA ASP A 275 12.96 17.58 9.43
C ASP A 275 11.59 17.01 9.02
N PHE A 276 10.75 16.65 9.99
CA PHE A 276 9.41 16.12 9.70
C PHE A 276 8.55 17.12 8.91
N ASP A 277 8.78 18.44 9.07
CA ASP A 277 8.04 19.45 8.31
C ASP A 277 8.44 19.48 6.82
N GLN A 278 9.63 18.99 6.46
CA GLN A 278 10.08 18.88 5.05
C GLN A 278 9.33 17.78 4.26
N LEU A 279 8.58 16.92 4.94
CA LEU A 279 7.83 15.82 4.31
C LEU A 279 6.48 16.26 3.76
N HIS A 280 6.05 17.50 4.04
CA HIS A 280 4.86 18.11 3.48
C HIS A 280 5.15 18.74 2.10
N PRO A 281 4.23 18.68 1.11
CA PRO A 281 2.89 18.10 1.18
C PRO A 281 2.83 16.61 0.88
N SER A 282 3.93 15.98 0.45
CA SER A 282 4.01 14.54 0.21
C SER A 282 5.45 14.06 0.08
N ILE A 283 5.76 12.87 0.60
CA ILE A 283 7.03 12.16 0.37
C ILE A 283 7.24 11.86 -1.13
N ALA A 284 6.16 11.70 -1.89
CA ALA A 284 6.19 11.47 -3.33
C ALA A 284 6.68 12.66 -4.18
N LEU A 285 6.92 13.82 -3.54
CA LEU A 285 7.50 15.00 -4.20
C LEU A 285 8.97 15.23 -3.85
N LEU A 286 9.59 14.34 -3.06
CA LEU A 286 11.02 14.41 -2.79
C LEU A 286 11.84 14.15 -4.07
N PRO A 287 13.06 14.71 -4.20
CA PRO A 287 13.77 14.70 -5.47
C PRO A 287 14.29 13.33 -5.92
N THR A 288 14.44 12.36 -5.01
CA THR A 288 15.06 11.06 -5.32
C THR A 288 14.48 9.90 -4.51
N GLN A 289 14.54 8.69 -5.07
CA GLN A 289 14.16 7.44 -4.38
C GLN A 289 14.95 7.21 -3.09
N LYS A 290 16.22 7.63 -3.03
CA LYS A 290 17.06 7.53 -1.82
C LYS A 290 16.50 8.39 -0.69
N LEU A 291 16.12 9.64 -0.99
CA LEU A 291 15.57 10.55 0.01
C LEU A 291 14.18 10.09 0.48
N ALA A 292 13.35 9.60 -0.44
CA ALA A 292 12.06 8.99 -0.08
C ALA A 292 12.23 7.75 0.81
N SER A 293 13.18 6.86 0.49
CA SER A 293 13.48 5.68 1.32
C SER A 293 13.96 6.06 2.72
N LEU A 294 14.83 7.08 2.82
CA LEU A 294 15.25 7.64 4.12
C LEU A 294 14.05 8.22 4.89
N ALA A 295 13.18 8.99 4.23
CA ALA A 295 11.98 9.56 4.85
C ALA A 295 11.09 8.46 5.44
N PHE A 296 10.76 7.42 4.66
CA PHE A 296 9.97 6.28 5.14
C PHE A 296 10.64 5.56 6.31
N ALA A 297 11.94 5.27 6.23
CA ALA A 297 12.67 4.63 7.33
C ALA A 297 12.65 5.48 8.61
N GLN A 298 12.81 6.80 8.46
CA GLN A 298 12.81 7.73 9.58
C GLN A 298 11.45 7.81 10.28
N VAL A 299 10.37 8.06 9.54
CA VAL A 299 9.03 8.22 10.13
C VAL A 299 8.54 6.91 10.74
N SER A 300 8.77 5.78 10.06
CA SER A 300 8.30 4.47 10.51
C SER A 300 9.08 3.97 11.72
N SER A 301 10.40 4.22 11.82
CA SER A 301 11.18 3.90 13.02
C SER A 301 10.77 4.73 14.24
N PHE A 302 10.42 6.01 14.05
CA PHE A 302 9.89 6.84 15.13
C PHE A 302 8.55 6.29 15.63
N ILE A 303 7.64 5.94 14.72
CA ILE A 303 6.35 5.35 15.08
C ILE A 303 6.50 3.99 15.74
N ALA A 304 7.40 3.14 15.26
CA ALA A 304 7.70 1.85 15.90
C ALA A 304 8.18 2.06 17.35
N ALA A 305 9.07 3.01 17.60
CA ALA A 305 9.53 3.34 18.95
C ALA A 305 8.42 3.91 19.84
N TYR A 306 7.52 4.72 19.28
CA TYR A 306 6.34 5.22 20.00
C TYR A 306 5.37 4.08 20.33
N TYR A 307 5.05 3.24 19.36
CA TYR A 307 4.15 2.10 19.52
C TYR A 307 4.70 1.11 20.56
N GLU A 308 5.98 0.79 20.54
CA GLU A 308 6.59 -0.11 21.54
C GLU A 308 6.45 0.42 22.98
N ALA A 309 6.51 1.75 23.15
CA ALA A 309 6.41 2.37 24.47
C ALA A 309 4.96 2.55 24.96
N PHE A 310 3.99 2.75 24.07
CA PHE A 310 2.63 3.16 24.43
C PHE A 310 1.52 2.26 23.89
N GLY A 311 1.85 1.27 23.07
CA GLY A 311 0.96 0.30 22.46
C GLY A 311 -0.10 0.92 21.53
N ALA A 312 -1.01 0.07 21.07
CA ALA A 312 -2.18 0.47 20.27
C ALA A 312 -3.01 1.57 20.96
N GLU A 313 -3.24 1.45 22.27
CA GLU A 313 -4.03 2.43 23.04
C GLU A 313 -3.40 3.84 23.01
N GLY A 314 -2.07 3.94 23.08
CA GLY A 314 -1.36 5.21 22.97
C GLY A 314 -1.51 5.85 21.59
N VAL A 315 -1.45 5.03 20.53
CA VAL A 315 -1.69 5.48 19.16
C VAL A 315 -3.12 5.96 18.98
N GLN A 316 -4.11 5.15 19.38
CA GLN A 316 -5.54 5.49 19.29
C GLN A 316 -5.86 6.81 19.99
N LYS A 317 -5.45 6.98 21.26
CA LYS A 317 -5.64 8.23 22.01
C LYS A 317 -4.97 9.44 21.35
N SER A 318 -3.87 9.23 20.64
CA SER A 318 -3.18 10.30 19.92
C SER A 318 -3.96 10.68 18.66
N LEU A 319 -4.47 9.71 17.90
CA LEU A 319 -5.32 9.94 16.74
C LEU A 319 -6.63 10.64 17.13
N ASP A 320 -7.28 10.25 18.23
CA ASP A 320 -8.49 10.92 18.74
C ASP A 320 -8.26 12.40 19.03
N ARG A 321 -7.12 12.74 19.64
CA ARG A 321 -6.74 14.13 19.93
C ARG A 321 -6.50 14.94 18.67
N ILE A 322 -5.84 14.34 17.68
CA ILE A 322 -5.59 14.95 16.38
C ILE A 322 -6.91 15.16 15.62
N GLY A 323 -7.79 14.16 15.65
CA GLY A 323 -9.17 14.28 15.16
C GLY A 323 -9.95 15.38 15.87
N GLY A 324 -9.67 15.64 17.16
CA GLY A 324 -10.19 16.79 17.91
C GLY A 324 -9.57 18.15 17.55
N GLY A 325 -8.62 18.21 16.62
CA GLY A 325 -7.96 19.45 16.17
C GLY A 325 -6.65 19.78 16.88
N GLN A 326 -6.13 18.89 17.73
CA GLN A 326 -4.83 19.10 18.37
C GLN A 326 -3.68 18.83 17.40
N ASP A 327 -2.59 19.60 17.46
CA ASP A 327 -1.36 19.29 16.72
C ASP A 327 -0.82 17.90 17.09
N ALA A 328 -0.28 17.18 16.10
CA ALA A 328 0.17 15.80 16.26
C ALA A 328 1.34 15.65 17.24
N ARG A 329 2.31 16.58 17.25
CA ARG A 329 3.44 16.53 18.18
C ARG A 329 2.96 16.75 19.60
N GLU A 330 2.03 17.68 19.79
CA GLU A 330 1.40 17.93 21.09
C GLU A 330 0.53 16.76 21.56
N ALA A 331 -0.20 16.11 20.66
CA ALA A 331 -1.04 14.96 20.96
C ALA A 331 -0.19 13.79 21.47
N LEU A 332 0.85 13.40 20.71
CA LEU A 332 1.78 12.33 21.10
C LEU A 332 2.52 12.66 22.40
N ALA A 333 2.95 13.92 22.58
CA ALA A 333 3.60 14.38 23.80
C ALA A 333 2.67 14.29 25.02
N ARG A 334 1.40 14.69 24.84
CA ARG A 334 0.40 14.65 25.91
C ARG A 334 0.04 13.23 26.32
N VAL A 335 -0.10 12.31 25.36
CA VAL A 335 -0.39 10.89 25.64
C VAL A 335 0.81 10.20 26.29
N SER A 336 2.03 10.50 25.83
CA SER A 336 3.25 9.91 26.39
C SER A 336 3.68 10.48 27.73
N GLY A 337 3.12 11.61 28.16
CA GLY A 337 3.54 12.35 29.36
C GLY A 337 4.93 12.98 29.22
N VAL A 338 5.47 13.09 28.00
CA VAL A 338 6.81 13.62 27.74
C VAL A 338 6.78 14.61 26.59
N SER A 339 7.61 15.65 26.67
CA SER A 339 7.74 16.62 25.58
C SER A 339 8.14 15.96 24.26
N TRP A 340 7.75 16.59 23.14
CA TRP A 340 8.14 16.18 21.79
C TRP A 340 9.66 15.95 21.67
N LYS A 341 10.47 16.92 22.12
CA LYS A 341 11.94 16.79 22.15
C LYS A 341 12.43 15.58 22.97
N GLY A 342 11.70 15.23 24.02
CA GLY A 342 12.00 14.05 24.83
C GLY A 342 11.71 12.74 24.09
N LEU A 343 10.63 12.68 23.30
CA LEU A 343 10.33 11.55 22.42
C LEU A 343 11.41 11.40 21.35
N GLU A 344 11.75 12.48 20.65
CA GLU A 344 12.80 12.47 19.63
C GLU A 344 14.14 12.00 20.20
N LYS A 345 14.54 12.53 21.36
CA LYS A 345 15.80 12.14 22.01
C LYS A 345 15.81 10.66 22.38
N ARG A 346 14.70 10.12 22.88
CA ARG A 346 14.61 8.69 23.23
C ARG A 346 14.66 7.80 21.99
N TRP A 347 13.93 8.16 20.94
CA TRP A 347 13.96 7.43 19.68
C TRP A 347 15.36 7.43 19.06
N LYS A 348 16.01 8.60 18.93
CA LYS A 348 17.38 8.70 18.40
C LYS A 348 18.38 7.90 19.23
N LYS A 349 18.24 7.91 20.56
CA LYS A 349 19.08 7.08 21.43
C LYS A 349 18.87 5.59 21.16
N LYS A 350 17.61 5.15 21.09
CA LYS A 350 17.28 3.75 20.81
C LYS A 350 17.84 3.31 19.44
N LEU A 351 17.64 4.13 18.41
CA LEU A 351 18.18 3.87 17.07
C LEU A 351 19.72 3.79 17.07
N ALA A 352 20.41 4.62 17.86
CA ALA A 352 21.87 4.52 18.02
C ALA A 352 22.34 3.25 18.74
N ASP A 353 21.50 2.72 19.64
CA ASP A 353 21.78 1.51 20.43
C ASP A 353 21.40 0.22 19.66
N GLU A 354 20.69 0.32 18.53
CA GLU A 354 20.26 -0.83 17.72
C GLU A 354 21.42 -1.47 16.94
N PRO A 355 21.41 -2.81 16.75
CA PRO A 355 22.41 -3.47 15.91
C PRO A 355 22.32 -3.01 14.46
N ARG A 356 23.46 -2.72 13.85
CA ARG A 356 23.51 -2.39 12.42
C ARG A 356 23.06 -3.57 11.57
N SER A 357 22.17 -3.30 10.62
CA SER A 357 21.78 -4.26 9.59
C SER A 357 22.97 -4.63 8.69
N PRO A 358 22.96 -5.82 8.07
CA PRO A 358 23.95 -6.18 7.07
C PRO A 358 24.02 -5.12 5.95
N PRO A 359 25.22 -4.83 5.39
CA PRO A 359 25.34 -3.88 4.29
C PRO A 359 24.47 -4.29 3.10
N ALA A 360 23.66 -3.34 2.61
CA ALA A 360 22.79 -3.51 1.47
C ALA A 360 22.59 -2.18 0.75
N ARG A 361 22.87 -2.13 -0.55
CA ARG A 361 22.56 -0.96 -1.38
C ARG A 361 21.07 -0.88 -1.67
N LEU A 362 20.53 0.33 -1.79
CA LEU A 362 19.16 0.53 -2.28
C LEU A 362 19.06 0.05 -3.75
N LEU A 363 18.03 -0.74 -4.04
CA LEU A 363 17.73 -1.16 -5.42
C LEU A 363 16.78 -0.14 -6.05
N PRO A 364 17.15 0.47 -7.18
CA PRO A 364 16.26 1.39 -7.87
C PRO A 364 15.03 0.66 -8.41
N ARG A 365 13.87 1.32 -8.34
CA ARG A 365 12.66 0.88 -9.04
C ARG A 365 12.64 1.46 -10.44
N TYR A 366 12.40 0.60 -11.42
CA TYR A 366 12.26 0.99 -12.82
C TYR A 366 10.84 0.74 -13.31
N LEU A 367 10.28 1.74 -13.99
CA LEU A 367 9.04 1.54 -14.74
C LEU A 367 9.27 0.51 -15.85
N SER A 368 8.23 -0.25 -16.16
CA SER A 368 8.27 -1.26 -17.21
C SER A 368 8.63 -0.63 -18.55
N GLY A 369 9.60 -1.23 -19.25
CA GLY A 369 10.13 -0.71 -20.52
C GLY A 369 11.18 0.40 -20.41
N GLU A 370 11.45 0.95 -19.23
CA GLU A 370 12.48 2.01 -19.03
C GLU A 370 13.87 1.46 -18.70
N ALA A 371 13.96 0.20 -18.26
CA ALA A 371 15.21 -0.47 -17.97
C ALA A 371 15.22 -1.90 -18.51
N THR A 372 16.43 -2.36 -18.81
CA THR A 372 16.73 -3.71 -19.29
C THR A 372 17.59 -4.45 -18.27
N GLU A 373 17.72 -5.78 -18.42
CA GLU A 373 18.70 -6.54 -17.63
C GLU A 373 20.15 -6.00 -17.82
N GLN A 374 20.45 -5.26 -18.91
CA GLN A 374 21.75 -4.64 -19.11
C GLN A 374 21.97 -3.41 -18.20
N ASP A 375 20.91 -2.65 -17.94
CA ASP A 375 20.96 -1.50 -17.03
C ASP A 375 21.20 -1.97 -15.58
N GLU A 376 20.61 -3.10 -15.19
CA GLU A 376 20.89 -3.74 -13.90
C GLU A 376 22.34 -4.24 -13.79
N LEU A 377 22.89 -4.79 -14.88
CA LEU A 377 24.29 -5.21 -14.95
C LEU A 377 25.25 -4.02 -14.76
N ALA A 378 24.88 -2.85 -15.28
CA ALA A 378 25.67 -1.63 -15.11
C ALA A 378 25.76 -1.20 -13.63
N GLY A 379 24.75 -1.52 -12.82
CA GLY A 379 24.69 -1.25 -11.38
C GLY A 379 25.50 -2.20 -10.49
N VAL A 380 26.14 -3.23 -11.05
CA VAL A 380 27.03 -4.13 -10.28
C VAL A 380 28.38 -3.45 -10.08
N GLU A 381 28.73 -3.19 -8.81
CA GLU A 381 29.87 -2.33 -8.46
C GLU A 381 31.24 -2.90 -8.87
N LEU A 382 31.42 -4.22 -8.84
CA LEU A 382 32.71 -4.87 -9.11
C LEU A 382 32.86 -5.20 -10.59
N ASP A 383 33.80 -4.53 -11.27
CA ASP A 383 34.14 -4.74 -12.70
C ASP A 383 34.35 -6.20 -13.05
N ARG A 384 35.11 -6.92 -12.23
CA ARG A 384 35.39 -8.34 -12.44
C ARG A 384 34.13 -9.21 -12.36
N ALA A 385 33.16 -8.86 -11.50
CA ALA A 385 31.88 -9.54 -11.48
C ALA A 385 31.07 -9.24 -12.76
N ARG A 386 31.09 -7.98 -13.23
CA ARG A 386 30.43 -7.58 -14.49
C ARG A 386 30.96 -8.33 -15.71
N ASP A 387 32.27 -8.56 -15.81
CA ASP A 387 32.84 -9.30 -16.94
C ASP A 387 32.38 -10.77 -16.98
N HIS A 388 32.34 -11.42 -15.82
CA HIS A 388 31.77 -12.77 -15.71
C HIS A 388 30.27 -12.80 -16.01
N LEU A 389 29.50 -11.79 -15.56
CA LEU A 389 28.08 -11.67 -15.90
C LEU A 389 27.88 -11.54 -17.41
N ARG A 390 28.61 -10.66 -18.10
CA ARG A 390 28.51 -10.49 -19.56
C ARG A 390 28.76 -11.79 -20.31
N LEU A 391 29.78 -12.54 -19.93
CA LEU A 391 30.05 -13.85 -20.55
C LEU A 391 28.94 -14.86 -20.25
N GLY A 392 28.42 -14.86 -19.02
CA GLY A 392 27.25 -15.64 -18.63
C GLY A 392 26.02 -15.29 -19.48
N ASP A 393 25.72 -14.01 -19.70
CA ASP A 393 24.59 -13.52 -20.50
C ASP A 393 24.72 -13.98 -21.97
N LEU A 394 25.94 -13.95 -22.53
CA LEU A 394 26.23 -14.46 -23.87
C LEU A 394 25.98 -15.97 -23.99
N LEU A 395 26.32 -16.74 -22.96
CA LEU A 395 26.09 -18.19 -22.92
C LEU A 395 24.61 -18.51 -22.71
N TRP A 396 23.93 -17.73 -21.86
CA TRP A 396 22.51 -17.84 -21.58
C TRP A 396 21.67 -17.62 -22.84
N THR A 397 21.95 -16.53 -23.57
CA THR A 397 21.28 -16.19 -24.84
C THR A 397 21.49 -17.26 -25.93
N ARG A 398 22.55 -18.08 -25.81
CA ARG A 398 22.82 -19.22 -26.70
C ARG A 398 22.24 -20.55 -26.20
N SER A 399 21.32 -20.50 -25.23
CA SER A 399 20.66 -21.67 -24.62
C SER A 399 21.65 -22.65 -23.99
N ARG A 400 22.72 -22.14 -23.34
CA ARG A 400 23.72 -22.94 -22.62
C ARG A 400 23.69 -22.67 -21.11
N PRO A 401 22.60 -23.00 -20.39
CA PRO A 401 22.41 -22.61 -19.00
C PRO A 401 23.46 -23.19 -18.05
N ALA A 402 23.88 -24.44 -18.25
CA ALA A 402 24.93 -25.05 -17.42
C ALA A 402 26.29 -24.34 -17.57
N ALA A 403 26.65 -23.91 -18.79
CA ALA A 403 27.88 -23.15 -19.03
C ALA A 403 27.77 -21.72 -18.48
N ALA A 404 26.62 -21.06 -18.71
CA ALA A 404 26.34 -19.74 -18.15
C ALA A 404 26.46 -19.75 -16.62
N SER A 405 25.92 -20.80 -15.97
CA SER A 405 25.99 -20.99 -14.52
C SER A 405 27.42 -21.08 -13.98
N VAL A 406 28.37 -21.64 -14.76
CA VAL A 406 29.80 -21.64 -14.36
C VAL A 406 30.37 -20.23 -14.33
N GLU A 407 30.05 -19.38 -15.31
CA GLU A 407 30.53 -18.00 -15.33
C GLU A 407 29.83 -17.14 -14.28
N TYR A 408 28.52 -17.28 -14.11
CA TYR A 408 27.80 -16.59 -13.04
C TYR A 408 28.26 -17.04 -11.63
N ALA A 409 28.67 -18.30 -11.45
CA ALA A 409 29.27 -18.74 -10.20
C ALA A 409 30.58 -18.01 -9.89
N LYS A 410 31.42 -17.73 -10.90
CA LYS A 410 32.63 -16.90 -10.72
C LYS A 410 32.26 -15.46 -10.38
N ALA A 411 31.23 -14.90 -11.03
CA ALA A 411 30.72 -13.57 -10.66
C ALA A 411 30.25 -13.55 -9.19
N HIS A 412 29.52 -14.57 -8.75
CA HIS A 412 29.02 -14.68 -7.37
C HIS A 412 30.14 -14.89 -6.35
N GLN A 413 31.24 -15.56 -6.70
CA GLN A 413 32.43 -15.62 -5.83
C GLN A 413 33.06 -14.25 -5.62
N VAL A 414 33.02 -13.39 -6.64
CA VAL A 414 33.55 -12.01 -6.57
C VAL A 414 32.59 -11.08 -5.83
N ALA A 415 31.29 -11.18 -6.10
CA ALA A 415 30.23 -10.34 -5.55
C ALA A 415 29.11 -11.21 -4.91
N PRO A 416 29.37 -11.85 -3.75
CA PRO A 416 28.45 -12.82 -3.16
C PRO A 416 27.18 -12.20 -2.57
N ASP A 417 27.19 -10.88 -2.32
CA ASP A 417 26.07 -10.15 -1.74
C ASP A 417 25.26 -9.35 -2.76
N ASP A 418 25.68 -9.32 -4.05
CA ASP A 418 24.93 -8.59 -5.07
C ASP A 418 23.70 -9.40 -5.54
N PRO A 419 22.48 -8.83 -5.47
CA PRO A 419 21.24 -9.54 -5.76
C PRO A 419 21.09 -9.90 -7.24
N VAL A 420 21.62 -9.08 -8.16
CA VAL A 420 21.59 -9.34 -9.60
C VAL A 420 22.48 -10.53 -9.93
N VAL A 421 23.69 -10.54 -9.37
CA VAL A 421 24.65 -11.64 -9.55
C VAL A 421 24.10 -12.96 -9.01
N ALA A 422 23.61 -12.95 -7.77
CA ALA A 422 23.06 -14.14 -7.13
C ALA A 422 21.84 -14.69 -7.88
N SER A 423 20.94 -13.82 -8.36
CA SER A 423 19.75 -14.23 -9.09
C SER A 423 20.07 -14.84 -10.45
N ARG A 424 21.04 -14.29 -11.20
CA ARG A 424 21.50 -14.89 -12.47
C ARG A 424 22.19 -16.23 -12.26
N TYR A 425 23.03 -16.35 -11.23
CA TYR A 425 23.63 -17.62 -10.87
C TYR A 425 22.57 -18.67 -10.51
N ALA A 426 21.61 -18.32 -9.65
CA ALA A 426 20.54 -19.20 -9.24
C ALA A 426 19.67 -19.66 -10.42
N ARG A 427 19.17 -18.72 -11.23
CA ARG A 427 18.35 -19.00 -12.42
C ARG A 427 19.06 -19.96 -13.38
N SER A 428 20.34 -19.70 -13.67
CA SER A 428 21.14 -20.55 -14.55
C SER A 428 21.48 -21.91 -13.96
N ALA A 429 21.69 -22.00 -12.65
CA ALA A 429 21.93 -23.28 -11.96
C ALA A 429 20.68 -24.16 -12.01
N ILE A 430 19.49 -23.59 -11.76
CA ILE A 430 18.20 -24.28 -11.87
C ILE A 430 18.01 -24.82 -13.29
N ALA A 431 18.13 -23.97 -14.31
CA ALA A 431 18.00 -24.37 -15.72
C ALA A 431 19.10 -25.37 -16.15
N GLY A 432 20.29 -25.29 -15.55
CA GLY A 432 21.38 -26.25 -15.71
C GLY A 432 21.21 -27.56 -14.91
N ASN A 433 20.00 -27.85 -14.41
CA ASN A 433 19.65 -29.03 -13.61
C ASN A 433 20.45 -29.19 -12.29
N ARG A 434 20.82 -28.06 -11.67
CA ARG A 434 21.50 -28.00 -10.37
C ARG A 434 20.74 -27.07 -9.39
N PRO A 435 19.47 -27.39 -9.05
CA PRO A 435 18.65 -26.51 -8.21
C PRO A 435 19.16 -26.38 -6.77
N ARG A 436 19.90 -27.36 -6.24
CA ARG A 436 20.50 -27.27 -4.89
C ARG A 436 21.54 -26.15 -4.79
N ASP A 437 22.30 -25.92 -5.85
CA ASP A 437 23.35 -24.89 -5.90
C ASP A 437 22.77 -23.46 -5.77
N ALA A 438 21.49 -23.29 -6.15
CA ALA A 438 20.80 -22.01 -6.10
C ALA A 438 20.31 -21.61 -4.70
N LEU A 439 20.10 -22.57 -3.79
CA LEU A 439 19.39 -22.31 -2.51
C LEU A 439 20.15 -21.33 -1.59
N ALA A 440 21.43 -21.60 -1.33
CA ALA A 440 22.22 -20.76 -0.41
C ALA A 440 22.43 -19.32 -0.93
N PRO A 441 22.78 -19.08 -2.21
CA PRO A 441 22.82 -17.74 -2.78
C PRO A 441 21.48 -17.00 -2.63
N LEU A 442 20.36 -17.65 -2.96
CA LEU A 442 19.04 -17.02 -2.91
C LEU A 442 18.62 -16.66 -1.48
N MET A 443 18.82 -17.56 -0.52
CA MET A 443 18.54 -17.28 0.89
C MET A 443 19.40 -16.13 1.42
N ARG A 444 20.68 -16.06 1.02
CA ARG A 444 21.56 -14.94 1.37
C ARG A 444 21.06 -13.63 0.76
N THR A 445 20.64 -13.62 -0.50
CA THR A 445 20.03 -12.46 -1.15
C THR A 445 18.77 -12.02 -0.43
N LEU A 446 17.84 -12.92 -0.14
CA LEU A 446 16.55 -12.61 0.48
C LEU A 446 16.67 -12.19 1.94
N SER A 447 17.76 -12.55 2.63
CA SER A 447 18.07 -11.97 3.95
C SER A 447 18.41 -10.47 3.90
N ARG A 448 18.86 -9.96 2.74
CA ARG A 448 19.19 -8.54 2.52
C ARG A 448 18.12 -7.80 1.73
N TYR A 449 17.43 -8.51 0.85
CA TYR A 449 16.43 -7.99 -0.07
C TYR A 449 15.17 -8.85 -0.01
N PRO A 450 14.38 -8.81 1.08
CA PRO A 450 13.25 -9.73 1.26
C PRO A 450 12.16 -9.61 0.21
N THR A 451 12.09 -8.46 -0.48
CA THR A 451 11.10 -8.17 -1.53
C THR A 451 11.67 -8.33 -2.94
N HIS A 452 12.84 -8.98 -3.11
CA HIS A 452 13.45 -9.17 -4.43
C HIS A 452 12.72 -10.25 -5.23
N ALA A 453 11.77 -9.84 -6.07
CA ALA A 453 10.87 -10.74 -6.80
C ALA A 453 11.58 -11.84 -7.61
N PRO A 454 12.66 -11.56 -8.39
CA PRO A 454 13.35 -12.60 -9.14
C PRO A 454 13.99 -13.67 -8.25
N ALA A 455 14.44 -13.29 -7.04
CA ALA A 455 15.03 -14.23 -6.10
C ALA A 455 13.96 -15.08 -5.40
N LEU A 456 12.80 -14.52 -5.07
CA LEU A 456 11.66 -15.27 -4.51
C LEU A 456 11.16 -16.33 -5.50
N SER A 457 10.95 -15.95 -6.76
CA SER A 457 10.51 -16.88 -7.81
C SER A 457 11.54 -18.00 -8.07
N SER A 458 12.83 -17.64 -8.13
CA SER A 458 13.91 -18.62 -8.26
C SER A 458 14.00 -19.55 -7.04
N LEU A 459 13.75 -19.04 -5.83
CA LEU A 459 13.77 -19.83 -4.59
C LEU A 459 12.62 -20.83 -4.58
N ALA A 460 11.40 -20.39 -4.93
CA ALA A 460 10.25 -21.26 -5.07
C ALA A 460 10.56 -22.42 -6.04
N THR A 461 11.13 -22.09 -7.20
CA THR A 461 11.51 -23.09 -8.21
C THR A 461 12.57 -24.06 -7.72
N ALA A 462 13.64 -23.55 -7.09
CA ALA A 462 14.72 -24.37 -6.57
C ALA A 462 14.21 -25.31 -5.48
N GLN A 463 13.42 -24.82 -4.52
CA GLN A 463 12.82 -25.60 -3.44
C GLN A 463 11.88 -26.68 -3.99
N PHE A 464 11.05 -26.34 -4.97
CA PHE A 464 10.15 -27.29 -5.63
C PHE A 464 10.93 -28.42 -6.32
N ARG A 465 11.98 -28.08 -7.10
CA ARG A 465 12.81 -29.08 -7.81
C ARG A 465 13.62 -29.98 -6.87
N VAL A 466 13.88 -29.56 -5.63
CA VAL A 466 14.52 -30.42 -4.61
C VAL A 466 13.51 -31.10 -3.66
N SER A 467 12.21 -31.03 -3.99
CA SER A 467 11.10 -31.64 -3.25
C SER A 467 10.85 -31.06 -1.84
N ASN A 468 11.27 -29.82 -1.59
CA ASN A 468 10.97 -29.08 -0.36
C ASN A 468 9.67 -28.28 -0.53
N PHE A 469 8.53 -28.96 -0.54
CA PHE A 469 7.24 -28.37 -0.95
C PHE A 469 6.71 -27.26 -0.04
N GLY A 470 6.93 -27.34 1.28
CA GLY A 470 6.54 -26.28 2.22
C GLY A 470 7.26 -24.96 1.93
N PRO A 471 8.60 -24.93 1.98
CA PRO A 471 9.37 -23.75 1.60
C PRO A 471 9.13 -23.28 0.15
N ALA A 472 8.85 -24.20 -0.78
CA ALA A 472 8.51 -23.84 -2.16
C ALA A 472 7.20 -23.05 -2.24
N ARG A 473 6.18 -23.48 -1.48
CA ARG A 473 4.90 -22.78 -1.36
C ARG A 473 5.09 -21.38 -0.80
N GLU A 474 5.76 -21.24 0.33
CA GLU A 474 5.97 -19.95 0.99
C GLU A 474 6.69 -18.96 0.08
N ALA A 475 7.74 -19.41 -0.63
CA ALA A 475 8.46 -18.57 -1.57
C ALA A 475 7.61 -18.21 -2.80
N ALA A 476 6.74 -19.11 -3.28
CA ALA A 476 5.85 -18.84 -4.40
C ALA A 476 4.75 -17.82 -4.03
N GLU A 477 4.11 -17.97 -2.87
CA GLU A 477 3.12 -17.01 -2.36
C GLU A 477 3.77 -15.62 -2.17
N GLN A 478 4.99 -15.56 -1.63
CA GLN A 478 5.74 -14.30 -1.53
C GLN A 478 6.11 -13.71 -2.89
N ALA A 479 6.47 -14.54 -3.87
CA ALA A 479 6.77 -14.09 -5.22
C ALA A 479 5.54 -13.47 -5.91
N ILE A 480 4.36 -14.08 -5.78
CA ILE A 480 3.08 -13.55 -6.30
C ILE A 480 2.74 -12.21 -5.63
N ALA A 481 3.01 -12.09 -4.32
CA ALA A 481 2.85 -10.83 -3.59
C ALA A 481 3.81 -9.71 -4.03
N GLN A 482 4.81 -10.02 -4.88
CA GLN A 482 5.66 -9.02 -5.54
C GLN A 482 5.29 -8.83 -7.02
N ASN A 483 5.18 -9.94 -7.75
CA ASN A 483 4.92 -9.96 -9.18
C ASN A 483 4.00 -11.14 -9.55
N PRO A 484 2.68 -10.92 -9.60
CA PRO A 484 1.69 -11.93 -9.97
C PRO A 484 1.66 -12.21 -11.49
N PHE A 485 2.47 -11.51 -12.30
CA PHE A 485 2.58 -11.76 -13.73
C PHE A 485 3.72 -12.73 -14.08
N ASP A 486 4.52 -13.15 -13.08
CA ASP A 486 5.47 -14.24 -13.26
C ASP A 486 4.70 -15.58 -13.24
N PRO A 487 4.67 -16.37 -14.34
CA PRO A 487 3.97 -17.64 -14.35
C PRO A 487 4.55 -18.67 -13.37
N GLN A 488 5.84 -18.54 -13.04
CA GLN A 488 6.59 -19.61 -12.38
C GLN A 488 6.06 -19.96 -10.98
N PRO A 489 5.78 -18.99 -10.09
CA PRO A 489 5.09 -19.24 -8.82
C PRO A 489 3.73 -19.92 -8.96
N HIS A 490 2.87 -19.46 -9.88
CA HIS A 490 1.55 -20.06 -10.12
C HIS A 490 1.66 -21.52 -10.56
N CYS A 491 2.60 -21.82 -11.46
CA CYS A 491 2.86 -23.17 -11.93
C CYS A 491 3.44 -24.10 -10.85
N ILE A 492 4.07 -23.55 -9.81
CA ILE A 492 4.52 -24.32 -8.65
C ILE A 492 3.34 -24.60 -7.74
N LEU A 493 2.55 -23.58 -7.38
CA LEU A 493 1.39 -23.73 -6.50
C LEU A 493 0.34 -24.68 -7.07
N SER A 494 0.12 -24.68 -8.39
CA SER A 494 -0.82 -25.60 -9.06
C SER A 494 -0.44 -27.09 -8.91
N LYS A 495 0.83 -27.39 -8.65
CA LYS A 495 1.34 -28.75 -8.46
C LYS A 495 1.37 -29.18 -6.99
N LEU A 496 0.97 -28.30 -6.08
CA LEU A 496 0.91 -28.56 -4.64
C LEU A 496 -0.54 -28.89 -4.22
N PRO A 497 -0.74 -29.66 -3.13
CA PRO A 497 -2.08 -30.00 -2.64
C PRO A 497 -2.71 -28.81 -1.91
N LEU A 498 -3.16 -27.80 -2.66
CA LEU A 498 -3.74 -26.55 -2.16
C LEU A 498 -5.21 -26.41 -2.59
N PRO A 499 -6.09 -25.80 -1.77
CA PRO A 499 -7.49 -25.57 -2.14
C PRO A 499 -7.66 -24.75 -3.43
N HIS A 500 -6.74 -23.82 -3.68
CA HIS A 500 -6.75 -22.92 -4.84
C HIS A 500 -5.89 -23.42 -6.01
N ALA A 501 -5.39 -24.66 -5.99
CA ALA A 501 -4.47 -25.18 -7.02
C ALA A 501 -5.03 -25.09 -8.46
N TYR A 502 -6.34 -25.25 -8.66
CA TYR A 502 -6.98 -25.12 -9.97
C TYR A 502 -6.96 -23.67 -10.50
N HIS A 503 -7.12 -22.69 -9.61
CA HIS A 503 -6.99 -21.28 -9.96
C HIS A 503 -5.56 -20.97 -10.41
N GLU A 504 -4.57 -21.46 -9.66
CA GLU A 504 -3.15 -21.32 -9.98
C GLU A 504 -2.78 -22.04 -11.30
N GLU A 505 -3.40 -23.17 -11.62
CA GLU A 505 -3.22 -23.87 -12.90
C GLU A 505 -3.72 -23.04 -14.09
N ALA A 506 -4.88 -22.39 -13.93
CA ALA A 506 -5.43 -21.51 -14.94
C ALA A 506 -4.53 -20.29 -15.17
N LEU A 507 -4.01 -19.67 -14.10
CA LEU A 507 -3.07 -18.55 -14.17
C LEU A 507 -1.72 -18.95 -14.79
N CYS A 508 -1.15 -20.08 -14.36
CA CYS A 508 0.05 -20.66 -14.95
C CYS A 508 -0.11 -20.80 -16.48
N SER A 509 -1.23 -21.34 -16.94
CA SER A 509 -1.51 -21.52 -18.37
C SER A 509 -1.69 -20.18 -19.09
N ARG A 510 -2.45 -19.23 -18.51
CA ARG A 510 -2.70 -17.89 -19.06
C ARG A 510 -1.41 -17.07 -19.21
N LEU A 511 -0.47 -17.21 -18.27
CA LEU A 511 0.78 -16.44 -18.20
C LEU A 511 1.95 -17.10 -18.97
N GLY A 512 1.70 -18.19 -19.70
CA GLY A 512 2.68 -18.82 -20.60
C GLY A 512 3.45 -20.02 -20.01
N GLY A 513 3.02 -20.55 -18.87
CA GLY A 513 3.50 -21.81 -18.30
C GLY A 513 4.89 -21.75 -17.65
N LEU A 514 5.34 -22.92 -17.18
CA LEU A 514 6.69 -23.10 -16.63
C LEU A 514 7.74 -22.83 -17.70
N ARG A 515 8.64 -21.88 -17.42
CA ARG A 515 9.84 -21.65 -18.24
C ARG A 515 10.95 -22.54 -17.69
N GLU A 516 11.38 -23.54 -18.46
CA GLU A 516 12.35 -24.56 -18.01
C GLU A 516 13.79 -24.10 -17.86
#